data_AF-A0A533XCZ9-F1
#
_entry.id   AF-A0A533XCZ9-F1
#
_cell.length_a   1.000
_cell.length_b   1.000
_cell.length_c   1.000
_cell.angle_alpha   90.00
_cell.angle_beta   90.00
_cell.angle_gamma   90.00
#
_symmetry.space_group_name_H-M   'P 1'
#
loop_
_entity.id
_entity.type
_entity.pdbx_description
1 polymer ?
#
loop_
_entity_poly.entity_id
_entity_poly.type
_entity_poly.pdbx_seq_one_letter_code
_entity_poly.pdbx_strand_id
1 'polypeptide(L)'
;MIDRILLAILTSMRFVFGLAAGPAALASILVLHSSIVPSAESSEQNLEPVPVEEYPIYNRVVQDKFLTSQTTLVVIDRLTVTRLHPENKEPPGLGFFREHDYFDGSLRPDLVTDVILKDSRPFRLEARFNFGVNDRFVSGGELEEPEVFLAPIPARFPRTDMTQVPRPVIGKLGFSRVAFTPRADQALVYVVDDRPDGTGAGFLVWLRRLDQGWNVLDTEVIWVARRDE
;
A
#
# COMPACT_ATOMS: atom_id res chain seq x y z
N MET A 1 -5.01 -28.22 49.36
CA MET A 1 -6.13 -28.94 50.00
C MET A 1 -7.39 -28.18 49.60
N ILE A 2 -8.22 -28.85 48.80
CA ILE A 2 -9.40 -28.35 48.11
C ILE A 2 -10.52 -28.13 49.12
N ASP A 3 -11.29 -27.05 49.00
CA ASP A 3 -12.72 -27.18 49.27
C ASP A 3 -13.57 -26.23 48.43
N ARG A 4 -14.41 -26.85 47.61
CA ARG A 4 -15.61 -26.29 46.98
C ARG A 4 -16.74 -26.56 47.96
N ILE A 5 -17.73 -25.67 48.14
CA ILE A 5 -19.14 -26.04 48.34
C ILE A 5 -20.06 -24.80 48.33
N LEU A 6 -21.07 -24.86 47.43
CA LEU A 6 -22.43 -24.30 47.37
C LEU A 6 -22.76 -22.91 47.95
N LEU A 7 -23.38 -21.97 47.21
CA LEU A 7 -24.68 -21.96 46.49
C LEU A 7 -25.93 -21.91 47.39
N ALA A 8 -26.56 -20.74 47.47
CA ALA A 8 -27.99 -20.46 47.67
C ALA A 8 -28.19 -18.92 47.72
N ILE A 9 -29.26 -18.21 47.33
CA ILE A 9 -30.47 -18.35 46.49
C ILE A 9 -31.32 -17.08 46.84
N LEU A 10 -32.16 -16.61 45.89
CA LEU A 10 -33.38 -15.78 46.07
C LEU A 10 -33.28 -14.27 46.32
N THR A 11 -33.87 -13.45 45.42
CA THR A 11 -35.16 -12.73 45.57
C THR A 11 -35.34 -11.80 44.33
N SER A 12 -36.13 -12.16 43.31
CA SER A 12 -37.56 -11.88 43.11
C SER A 12 -37.92 -10.38 42.91
N MET A 13 -38.33 -9.99 41.70
CA MET A 13 -39.45 -9.05 41.52
C MET A 13 -40.12 -9.18 40.15
N ARG A 14 -41.43 -9.44 40.20
CA ARG A 14 -42.43 -9.58 39.12
C ARG A 14 -42.81 -8.22 38.54
N PHE A 15 -43.25 -8.15 37.28
CA PHE A 15 -44.39 -7.33 36.80
C PHE A 15 -44.84 -7.87 35.41
N VAL A 16 -45.92 -8.65 35.33
CA VAL A 16 -47.33 -8.34 34.97
C VAL A 16 -47.67 -8.78 33.53
N PHE A 17 -48.79 -9.51 33.42
CA PHE A 17 -49.33 -10.21 32.26
C PHE A 17 -50.62 -9.51 31.76
N GLY A 18 -50.91 -9.69 30.47
CA GLY A 18 -52.25 -9.57 29.86
C GLY A 18 -52.44 -8.28 29.05
N LEU A 19 -53.06 -8.25 27.87
CA LEU A 19 -53.91 -9.19 27.16
C LEU A 19 -54.12 -8.66 25.72
N ALA A 20 -54.38 -9.54 24.75
CA ALA A 20 -55.29 -9.39 23.59
C ALA A 20 -54.68 -9.89 22.27
N ALA A 21 -55.26 -10.99 21.78
CA ALA A 21 -55.04 -11.56 20.47
C ALA A 21 -55.91 -10.86 19.41
N GLY A 22 -55.36 -10.66 18.22
CA GLY A 22 -56.07 -10.32 17.00
C GLY A 22 -55.25 -10.80 15.79
N PRO A 23 -55.84 -11.53 14.82
CA PRO A 23 -55.10 -12.07 13.69
C PRO A 23 -55.08 -11.02 12.57
N ALA A 24 -53.91 -10.48 12.25
CA ALA A 24 -53.73 -9.59 11.11
C ALA A 24 -52.51 -10.01 10.29
N ALA A 25 -52.83 -10.63 9.15
CA ALA A 25 -52.09 -10.70 7.90
C ALA A 25 -50.57 -10.42 7.93
N LEU A 26 -49.79 -11.49 7.75
CA LEU A 26 -48.40 -11.42 7.30
C LEU A 26 -48.36 -10.89 5.86
N ALA A 27 -48.14 -9.59 5.69
CA ALA A 27 -47.58 -9.03 4.46
C ALA A 27 -46.09 -8.78 4.71
N SER A 28 -45.27 -9.80 4.47
CA SER A 28 -43.81 -9.64 4.46
C SER A 28 -43.41 -8.92 3.16
N ILE A 29 -43.26 -7.61 3.22
CA ILE A 29 -42.52 -6.86 2.21
C ILE A 29 -41.04 -7.07 2.54
N LEU A 30 -40.44 -8.09 1.91
CA LEU A 30 -38.98 -8.17 1.84
C LEU A 30 -38.53 -7.06 0.89
N VAL A 31 -38.16 -5.91 1.45
CA VAL A 31 -37.37 -4.92 0.72
C VAL A 31 -36.04 -5.59 0.42
N LEU A 32 -35.82 -5.97 -0.84
CA LEU A 32 -34.48 -6.24 -1.36
C LEU A 32 -33.66 -4.97 -1.10
N HIS A 33 -32.91 -4.95 0.00
CA HIS A 33 -31.76 -4.07 0.09
C HIS A 33 -30.74 -4.69 -0.86
N SER A 34 -30.71 -4.16 -2.08
CA SER A 34 -29.57 -4.34 -2.97
C SER A 34 -28.37 -3.80 -2.22
N SER A 35 -27.62 -4.69 -1.58
CA SER A 35 -26.27 -4.41 -1.13
C SER A 35 -25.46 -4.17 -2.40
N ILE A 36 -25.44 -2.91 -2.85
CA ILE A 36 -24.40 -2.42 -3.74
C ILE A 36 -23.14 -2.54 -2.90
N VAL A 37 -22.40 -3.64 -3.09
CA VAL A 37 -21.01 -3.71 -2.67
C VAL A 37 -20.33 -2.59 -3.44
N PRO A 38 -19.85 -1.52 -2.79
CA PRO A 38 -19.06 -0.53 -3.51
C PRO A 38 -17.86 -1.30 -4.10
N SER A 39 -17.73 -1.23 -5.42
CA SER A 39 -16.55 -1.79 -6.10
C SER A 39 -15.30 -1.23 -5.42
N ALA A 40 -14.31 -2.09 -5.12
CA ALA A 40 -13.07 -1.67 -4.48
C ALA A 40 -12.41 -0.51 -5.24
N GLU A 41 -12.52 -0.51 -6.57
CA GLU A 41 -12.05 0.56 -7.46
C GLU A 41 -12.64 1.94 -7.13
N SER A 42 -13.91 2.02 -6.73
CA SER A 42 -14.58 3.29 -6.38
C SER A 42 -14.10 3.85 -5.04
N SER A 43 -13.58 3.00 -4.15
CA SER A 43 -13.09 3.42 -2.83
C SER A 43 -11.66 3.93 -2.91
N GLU A 44 -10.83 3.29 -3.75
CA GLU A 44 -9.43 3.69 -4.00
C GLU A 44 -9.33 5.03 -4.75
N GLN A 45 -10.26 5.30 -5.67
CA GLN A 45 -10.33 6.58 -6.39
C GLN A 45 -10.64 7.79 -5.49
N ASN A 46 -11.17 7.57 -4.28
CA ASN A 46 -11.52 8.63 -3.33
C ASN A 46 -10.41 8.87 -2.28
N LEU A 47 -9.28 8.16 -2.38
CA LEU A 47 -8.15 8.39 -1.49
C LEU A 47 -7.40 9.66 -1.88
N GLU A 48 -6.80 10.29 -0.88
CA GLU A 48 -5.98 11.48 -1.07
C GLU A 48 -4.77 11.14 -1.96
N PRO A 49 -4.50 11.94 -3.02
CA PRO A 49 -3.38 11.69 -3.90
C PRO A 49 -2.05 12.02 -3.24
N VAL A 50 -0.99 11.31 -3.65
CA VAL A 50 0.37 11.63 -3.22
C VAL A 50 0.80 13.01 -3.76
N PRO A 51 1.42 13.88 -2.93
CA PRO A 51 1.89 15.18 -3.36
C PRO A 51 2.91 15.11 -4.51
N VAL A 52 2.88 16.12 -5.39
CA VAL A 52 3.67 16.13 -6.63
C VAL A 52 5.18 16.19 -6.39
N GLU A 53 5.59 16.75 -5.27
CA GLU A 53 7.00 16.88 -4.84
C GLU A 53 7.67 15.54 -4.51
N GLU A 54 6.89 14.47 -4.30
CA GLU A 54 7.43 13.14 -3.97
C GLU A 54 7.84 12.36 -5.24
N TYR A 55 7.21 12.62 -6.39
CA TYR A 55 7.46 11.88 -7.63
C TYR A 55 8.90 11.97 -8.16
N PRO A 56 9.60 13.12 -8.11
CA PRO A 56 11.02 13.17 -8.47
C PRO A 56 11.90 12.20 -7.67
N ILE A 57 11.51 11.87 -6.45
CA ILE A 57 12.26 10.97 -5.56
C ILE A 57 11.98 9.53 -5.93
N TYR A 58 10.71 9.15 -6.15
CA TYR A 58 10.38 7.83 -6.70
C TYR A 58 11.10 7.59 -8.03
N ASN A 59 11.08 8.59 -8.92
CA ASN A 59 11.77 8.53 -10.21
C ASN A 59 13.26 8.27 -10.02
N ARG A 60 13.92 9.01 -9.13
CA ARG A 60 15.34 8.82 -8.86
C ARG A 60 15.64 7.43 -8.31
N VAL A 61 14.85 6.94 -7.36
CA VAL A 61 15.05 5.62 -6.75
C VAL A 61 14.90 4.51 -7.78
N VAL A 62 13.83 4.56 -8.59
CA VAL A 62 13.59 3.58 -9.66
C VAL A 62 14.74 3.58 -10.67
N GLN A 63 15.15 4.77 -11.14
CA GLN A 63 16.23 4.91 -12.11
C GLN A 63 17.58 4.41 -11.60
N ASP A 64 17.89 4.62 -10.32
CA ASP A 64 19.19 4.28 -9.73
C ASP A 64 19.28 2.79 -9.33
N LYS A 65 18.18 2.20 -8.86
CA LYS A 65 18.19 0.88 -8.21
C LYS A 65 17.52 -0.24 -8.98
N PHE A 66 16.48 0.08 -9.76
CA PHE A 66 15.59 -0.93 -10.32
C PHE A 66 15.68 -1.01 -11.84
N LEU A 67 15.91 0.11 -12.52
CA LEU A 67 16.05 0.11 -13.97
C LEU A 67 17.36 -0.57 -14.41
N THR A 68 17.23 -1.43 -15.42
CA THR A 68 18.35 -2.00 -16.17
C THR A 68 18.18 -1.65 -17.64
N SER A 69 19.21 -1.89 -18.46
CA SER A 69 19.11 -1.71 -19.91
C SER A 69 18.07 -2.61 -20.57
N GLN A 70 17.56 -3.62 -19.88
CA GLN A 70 16.54 -4.55 -20.37
C GLN A 70 15.12 -4.20 -19.89
N THR A 71 14.99 -3.25 -18.97
CA THR A 71 13.68 -2.88 -18.42
C THR A 71 12.88 -2.09 -19.46
N THR A 72 11.71 -2.61 -19.84
CA THR A 72 10.80 -1.95 -20.79
C THR A 72 9.47 -1.51 -20.17
N LEU A 73 9.13 -2.06 -19.01
CA LEU A 73 7.91 -1.80 -18.26
C LEU A 73 8.21 -1.82 -16.75
N VAL A 74 7.62 -0.87 -16.02
CA VAL A 74 7.56 -0.85 -14.54
C VAL A 74 6.12 -1.06 -14.12
N VAL A 75 5.87 -2.04 -13.26
CA VAL A 75 4.55 -2.29 -12.68
C VAL A 75 4.54 -1.74 -11.27
N ILE A 76 3.51 -0.98 -10.90
CA ILE A 76 3.43 -0.22 -9.65
C ILE A 76 2.12 -0.51 -8.93
N ASP A 77 2.14 -0.71 -7.62
CA ASP A 77 0.93 -0.71 -6.82
C ASP A 77 0.28 0.67 -6.79
N ARG A 78 -1.04 0.72 -7.01
CA ARG A 78 -1.78 1.99 -7.04
C ARG A 78 -1.78 2.73 -5.69
N LEU A 79 -1.67 1.98 -4.59
CA LEU A 79 -1.70 2.54 -3.24
C LEU A 79 -0.32 2.52 -2.61
N THR A 80 -0.03 3.55 -1.81
CA THR A 80 1.21 3.57 -1.03
C THR A 80 1.20 2.49 0.04
N VAL A 81 2.35 1.85 0.22
CA VAL A 81 2.57 0.83 1.23
C VAL A 81 2.77 1.51 2.58
N THR A 82 2.06 1.03 3.61
CA THR A 82 2.11 1.56 4.98
C THR A 82 2.97 0.73 5.92
N ARG A 83 3.52 -0.39 5.43
CA ARG A 83 4.24 -1.40 6.22
C ARG A 83 5.61 -1.64 5.61
N LEU A 84 6.62 -1.73 6.47
CA LEU A 84 8.01 -1.92 6.06
C LEU A 84 8.44 -3.40 6.00
N HIS A 85 7.61 -4.31 6.52
CA HIS A 85 7.86 -5.75 6.52
C HIS A 85 6.56 -6.52 6.20
N PRO A 86 6.60 -7.58 5.39
CA PRO A 86 5.41 -8.32 4.96
C PRO A 86 4.69 -9.02 6.13
N GLU A 87 5.43 -9.47 7.15
CA GLU A 87 4.85 -10.15 8.32
C GLU A 87 4.20 -9.17 9.33
N ASN A 88 4.55 -7.88 9.25
CA ASN A 88 4.01 -6.89 10.16
C ASN A 88 2.54 -6.62 9.81
N LYS A 89 1.68 -6.57 10.82
CA LYS A 89 0.26 -6.24 10.63
C LYS A 89 -0.01 -4.74 10.70
N GLU A 90 0.84 -4.02 11.43
CA GLU A 90 0.69 -2.59 11.74
C GLU A 90 1.78 -1.74 11.07
N PRO A 91 1.51 -0.45 10.81
CA PRO A 91 2.53 0.51 10.36
C PRO A 91 3.73 0.60 11.33
N PRO A 92 4.91 1.03 10.84
CA PRO A 92 6.09 1.09 11.68
C PRO A 92 5.92 2.13 12.82
N GLY A 93 6.23 1.72 14.04
CA GLY A 93 6.33 2.62 15.19
C GLY A 93 7.77 3.01 15.51
N LEU A 94 7.97 3.88 16.51
CA LEU A 94 9.32 4.25 16.97
C LEU A 94 10.17 3.05 17.40
N GLY A 95 9.54 2.02 17.98
CA GLY A 95 10.23 0.79 18.40
C GLY A 95 10.87 0.05 17.21
N PHE A 96 10.18 0.01 16.07
CA PHE A 96 10.68 -0.65 14.86
C PHE A 96 12.01 -0.07 14.39
N PHE A 97 12.11 1.26 14.30
CA PHE A 97 13.35 1.93 13.87
C PHE A 97 14.47 1.82 14.89
N ARG A 98 14.16 1.77 16.19
CA ARG A 98 15.16 1.62 17.25
C ARG A 98 15.73 0.22 17.37
N GLU A 99 14.96 -0.80 17.01
CA GLU A 99 15.39 -2.20 17.11
C GLU A 99 16.37 -2.58 15.99
N HIS A 100 16.22 -1.97 14.81
CA HIS A 100 16.95 -2.36 13.60
C HIS A 100 18.19 -1.50 13.33
N ASP A 101 18.36 -0.37 14.04
CA ASP A 101 19.48 0.58 13.88
C ASP A 101 19.79 0.91 12.40
N TYR A 102 18.74 1.14 11.59
CA TYR A 102 18.87 1.44 10.17
C TYR A 102 19.85 2.59 9.90
N PHE A 103 20.71 2.38 8.91
CA PHE A 103 21.84 3.19 8.48
C PHE A 103 22.85 3.42 9.59
N ASP A 104 23.20 2.35 10.32
CA ASP A 104 24.05 2.39 11.52
C ASP A 104 23.54 3.40 12.57
N GLY A 105 22.22 3.56 12.68
CA GLY A 105 21.57 4.55 13.54
C GLY A 105 21.75 6.01 13.11
N SER A 106 22.23 6.26 11.89
CA SER A 106 22.49 7.61 11.36
C SER A 106 21.22 8.36 10.92
N LEU A 107 20.07 7.69 10.89
CA LEU A 107 18.81 8.32 10.55
C LEU A 107 18.45 9.42 11.54
N ARG A 108 18.15 10.60 10.99
CA ARG A 108 17.74 11.72 11.82
C ARG A 108 16.34 11.45 12.43
N PRO A 109 16.11 11.80 13.71
CA PRO A 109 14.83 11.55 14.38
C PRO A 109 13.62 12.22 13.71
N ASP A 110 13.83 13.36 13.04
CA ASP A 110 12.80 14.08 12.30
C ASP A 110 12.35 13.30 11.05
N LEU A 111 13.26 12.62 10.34
CA LEU A 111 12.89 11.71 9.25
C LEU A 111 12.05 10.54 9.74
N VAL A 112 12.47 9.90 10.83
CA VAL A 112 11.73 8.77 11.42
C VAL A 112 10.32 9.19 11.83
N THR A 113 10.20 10.36 12.47
CA THR A 113 8.90 10.90 12.87
C THR A 113 7.99 11.15 11.66
N ASP A 114 8.54 11.71 10.57
CA ASP A 114 7.77 11.98 9.36
C ASP A 114 7.34 10.70 8.64
N VAL A 115 8.16 9.63 8.63
CA VAL A 115 7.75 8.30 8.11
C VAL A 115 6.54 7.79 8.89
N ILE A 116 6.62 7.75 10.22
CA ILE A 116 5.55 7.22 11.08
C ILE A 116 4.23 7.96 10.84
N LEU A 117 4.30 9.29 10.66
CA LEU A 117 3.12 10.10 10.38
C LEU A 117 2.54 9.80 9.00
N LYS A 118 3.37 9.75 7.95
CA LYS A 118 2.92 9.59 6.56
C LYS A 118 2.47 8.18 6.20
N ASP A 119 3.10 7.16 6.78
CA ASP A 119 2.77 5.76 6.53
C ASP A 119 1.63 5.25 7.42
N SER A 120 0.99 6.12 8.20
CA SER A 120 -0.18 5.78 9.03
C SER A 120 -1.43 5.35 8.22
N ARG A 121 -1.52 5.73 6.94
CA ARG A 121 -2.62 5.39 6.04
C ARG A 121 -2.15 5.35 4.59
N PRO A 122 -2.81 4.57 3.72
CA PRO A 122 -2.47 4.54 2.30
C PRO A 122 -2.93 5.81 1.58
N PHE A 123 -2.17 6.21 0.56
CA PHE A 123 -2.46 7.29 -0.37
C PHE A 123 -2.48 6.75 -1.79
N ARG A 124 -3.16 7.45 -2.70
CA ARG A 124 -3.25 7.05 -4.10
C ARG A 124 -2.08 7.61 -4.90
N LEU A 125 -1.36 6.75 -5.62
CA LEU A 125 -0.37 7.15 -6.62
C LEU A 125 -1.05 7.45 -7.95
N GLU A 126 -0.61 8.52 -8.60
CA GLU A 126 -1.10 8.98 -9.90
C GLU A 126 -0.04 8.77 -11.00
N ALA A 127 -0.45 8.71 -12.27
CA ALA A 127 0.46 8.56 -13.41
C ALA A 127 1.30 9.84 -13.66
N ARG A 128 2.19 10.17 -12.72
CA ARG A 128 3.11 11.32 -12.75
C ARG A 128 4.58 10.88 -12.73
N PHE A 129 4.82 9.57 -12.83
CA PHE A 129 6.17 9.02 -12.90
C PHE A 129 6.85 9.42 -14.20
N ASN A 130 8.16 9.57 -14.13
CA ASN A 130 9.02 9.87 -15.28
C ASN A 130 10.26 9.00 -15.22
N PHE A 131 10.05 7.69 -15.31
CA PHE A 131 11.14 6.71 -15.27
C PHE A 131 11.95 6.67 -16.57
N GLY A 132 11.39 7.18 -17.68
CA GLY A 132 11.96 7.03 -19.02
C GLY A 132 11.62 5.69 -19.69
N VAL A 133 10.77 4.89 -19.06
CA VAL A 133 10.17 3.65 -19.57
C VAL A 133 8.68 3.66 -19.28
N ASN A 134 7.90 2.77 -19.91
CA ASN A 134 6.47 2.69 -19.65
C ASN A 134 6.21 2.24 -18.20
N ASP A 135 5.19 2.80 -17.57
CA ASP A 135 4.67 2.39 -16.27
C ASP A 135 3.20 1.96 -16.32
N ARG A 136 2.83 1.04 -15.42
CA ARG A 136 1.46 0.53 -15.26
C ARG A 136 1.11 0.36 -13.81
N PHE A 137 -0.12 0.72 -13.46
CA PHE A 137 -0.64 0.48 -12.12
C PHE A 137 -1.30 -0.90 -11.99
N VAL A 138 -1.29 -1.42 -10.77
CA VAL A 138 -2.04 -2.60 -10.34
C VAL A 138 -2.90 -2.21 -9.15
N SER A 139 -4.18 -2.58 -9.22
CA SER A 139 -5.15 -2.44 -8.13
C SER A 139 -5.82 -3.79 -7.89
N GLY A 140 -5.89 -4.23 -6.63
CA GLY A 140 -6.48 -5.54 -6.29
C GLY A 140 -5.82 -6.77 -6.94
N GLY A 141 -4.62 -6.64 -7.52
CA GLY A 141 -3.93 -7.70 -8.27
C GLY A 141 -4.21 -7.71 -9.77
N GLU A 142 -5.04 -6.80 -10.28
CA GLU A 142 -5.31 -6.65 -11.71
C GLU A 142 -4.55 -5.45 -12.29
N LEU A 143 -3.98 -5.62 -13.48
CA LEU A 143 -3.30 -4.54 -14.20
C LEU A 143 -4.33 -3.53 -14.70
N GLU A 144 -4.12 -2.27 -14.34
CA GLU A 144 -4.96 -1.17 -14.81
C GLU A 144 -4.66 -0.81 -16.27
N GLU A 145 -5.71 -0.38 -16.97
CA GLU A 145 -5.59 0.26 -18.26
C GLU A 145 -4.69 1.51 -18.15
N PRO A 146 -3.97 1.89 -19.23
CA PRO A 146 -3.08 3.03 -19.14
C PRO A 146 -3.94 4.26 -18.84
N GLU A 147 -3.56 5.09 -17.88
CA GLU A 147 -4.15 6.43 -17.72
C GLU A 147 -3.73 7.25 -18.95
N VAL A 148 -4.45 7.09 -20.06
CA VAL A 148 -4.12 7.73 -21.34
C VAL A 148 -4.32 9.24 -21.19
N PHE A 149 -3.23 10.01 -21.24
CA PHE A 149 -3.29 11.38 -21.73
C PHE A 149 -3.90 11.34 -23.13
N LEU A 150 -5.14 11.81 -23.25
CA LEU A 150 -5.92 11.85 -24.49
C LEU A 150 -5.17 12.65 -25.57
N ALA A 151 -4.32 11.96 -26.33
CA ALA A 151 -4.01 12.34 -27.70
C ALA A 151 -4.77 11.35 -28.61
N PRO A 152 -5.64 11.83 -29.52
CA PRO A 152 -6.38 10.94 -30.40
C PRO A 152 -5.42 10.32 -31.42
N ILE A 153 -5.19 9.00 -31.33
CA ILE A 153 -4.46 8.25 -32.37
C ILE A 153 -5.47 7.39 -33.16
N PRO A 154 -5.41 7.38 -34.50
CA PRO A 154 -6.43 6.74 -35.33
C PRO A 154 -6.48 5.22 -35.12
N ALA A 155 -7.70 4.68 -35.19
CA ALA A 155 -8.00 3.26 -35.11
C ALA A 155 -7.25 2.45 -36.19
N ARG A 156 -6.29 1.63 -35.75
CA ARG A 156 -5.99 0.27 -36.24
C ARG A 156 -4.71 -0.24 -35.56
N PHE A 157 -4.87 -0.97 -34.46
CA PHE A 157 -3.90 -1.98 -34.06
C PHE A 157 -4.58 -3.34 -34.18
N PRO A 158 -3.99 -4.32 -34.91
CA PRO A 158 -4.50 -5.68 -34.88
C PRO A 158 -4.35 -6.21 -33.45
N ARG A 159 -5.36 -6.96 -32.99
CA ARG A 159 -5.30 -7.70 -31.74
C ARG A 159 -4.19 -8.74 -31.86
N THR A 160 -3.00 -8.42 -31.37
CA THR A 160 -1.96 -9.41 -31.12
C THR A 160 -2.36 -10.17 -29.87
N ASP A 161 -2.53 -11.48 -29.98
CA ASP A 161 -2.63 -12.41 -28.86
C ASP A 161 -1.54 -12.09 -27.83
N MET A 162 -1.94 -11.51 -26.68
CA MET A 162 -1.05 -11.23 -25.55
C MET A 162 -0.85 -12.49 -24.68
N THR A 163 -0.58 -13.64 -25.30
CA THR A 163 -0.20 -14.89 -24.59
C THR A 163 1.31 -15.04 -24.37
N GLN A 164 2.09 -13.99 -24.58
CA GLN A 164 3.51 -13.96 -24.19
C GLN A 164 3.83 -12.65 -23.49
N VAL A 165 3.76 -12.66 -22.15
CA VAL A 165 4.40 -11.63 -21.32
C VAL A 165 5.90 -11.68 -21.62
N PRO A 166 6.50 -10.67 -22.25
CA PRO A 166 7.94 -10.66 -22.44
C PRO A 166 8.57 -10.37 -21.08
N ARG A 167 9.21 -11.38 -20.45
CA ARG A 167 10.22 -11.14 -19.39
C ARG A 167 11.37 -10.35 -20.04
N PRO A 168 11.94 -9.31 -19.39
CA PRO A 168 12.20 -9.22 -17.95
C PRO A 168 11.55 -7.97 -17.34
N VAL A 169 10.63 -8.16 -16.42
CA VAL A 169 9.98 -7.05 -15.73
C VAL A 169 10.55 -7.05 -14.32
N ILE A 170 11.00 -5.89 -13.85
CA ILE A 170 11.13 -5.62 -12.42
C ILE A 170 9.85 -6.14 -11.73
N GLY A 171 9.93 -6.68 -10.52
CA GLY A 171 8.71 -7.08 -9.83
C GLY A 171 7.76 -5.90 -9.65
N LYS A 172 6.57 -6.19 -9.14
CA LYS A 172 5.60 -5.17 -8.82
C LYS A 172 6.18 -4.28 -7.73
N LEU A 173 6.37 -3.00 -8.05
CA LEU A 173 6.92 -2.02 -7.13
C LEU A 173 5.82 -1.42 -6.27
N GLY A 174 5.99 -1.44 -4.96
CA GLY A 174 5.17 -0.68 -4.02
C GLY A 174 6.00 0.42 -3.37
N PHE A 175 5.44 1.61 -3.21
CA PHE A 175 6.14 2.76 -2.61
C PHE A 175 5.46 3.16 -1.31
N SER A 176 6.22 3.45 -0.26
CA SER A 176 5.70 4.25 0.86
C SER A 176 5.57 5.71 0.45
N ARG A 177 4.99 6.54 1.33
CA ARG A 177 5.14 7.99 1.19
C ARG A 177 6.61 8.39 1.39
N VAL A 178 6.99 9.53 0.81
CA VAL A 178 8.33 10.07 1.03
C VAL A 178 8.36 10.90 2.31
N ALA A 179 9.20 10.51 3.26
CA ALA A 179 9.50 11.30 4.44
C ALA A 179 10.57 12.34 4.15
N PHE A 180 10.46 13.52 4.77
CA PHE A 180 11.38 14.64 4.63
C PHE A 180 11.85 15.13 5.99
N THR A 181 13.08 15.61 6.01
CA THR A 181 13.55 16.52 7.05
C THR A 181 12.80 17.87 6.94
N PRO A 182 12.71 18.68 8.02
CA PRO A 182 12.07 19.99 7.98
C PRO A 182 12.68 20.97 6.96
N ARG A 183 13.95 20.77 6.58
CA ARG A 183 14.63 21.57 5.55
C ARG A 183 14.44 21.04 4.13
N ALA A 184 13.81 19.87 3.98
CA ALA A 184 13.71 19.13 2.73
C ALA A 184 15.07 18.96 2.02
N ASP A 185 16.13 18.75 2.81
CA ASP A 185 17.50 18.49 2.33
C ASP A 185 17.84 16.99 2.34
N GLN A 186 17.08 16.21 3.09
CA GLN A 186 17.10 14.74 3.07
C GLN A 186 15.69 14.18 2.95
N ALA A 187 15.59 13.02 2.32
CA ALA A 187 14.37 12.26 2.12
C ALA A 187 14.59 10.77 2.38
N LEU A 188 13.55 10.09 2.86
CA LEU A 188 13.56 8.65 3.11
C LEU A 188 12.32 8.04 2.48
N VAL A 189 12.48 6.94 1.75
CA VAL A 189 11.38 6.23 1.10
C VAL A 189 11.59 4.73 1.20
N TYR A 190 10.53 4.00 1.47
CA TYR A 190 10.52 2.55 1.40
C TYR A 190 9.96 2.09 0.06
N VAL A 191 10.61 1.09 -0.53
CA VAL A 191 10.21 0.47 -1.79
C VAL A 191 10.19 -1.03 -1.62
N VAL A 192 9.10 -1.68 -2.02
CA VAL A 192 9.03 -3.14 -2.14
C VAL A 192 9.14 -3.54 -3.61
N ASP A 193 9.92 -4.58 -3.89
CA ASP A 193 9.96 -5.31 -5.17
C ASP A 193 9.34 -6.70 -4.95
N ASP A 194 8.05 -6.85 -5.25
CA ASP A 194 7.33 -8.11 -5.12
C ASP A 194 7.26 -8.83 -6.46
N ARG A 195 7.83 -10.03 -6.55
CA ARG A 195 7.84 -10.78 -7.81
C ARG A 195 6.76 -11.86 -7.83
N PRO A 196 6.18 -12.15 -9.01
CA PRO A 196 5.14 -13.17 -9.14
C PRO A 196 5.58 -14.59 -8.75
N ASP A 197 6.89 -14.85 -8.69
CA ASP A 197 7.45 -16.13 -8.29
C ASP A 197 7.57 -16.30 -6.76
N GLY A 198 7.03 -15.35 -5.98
CA GLY A 198 7.07 -15.35 -4.53
C GLY A 198 8.40 -14.85 -3.94
N THR A 199 9.35 -14.46 -4.79
CA THR A 199 10.56 -13.78 -4.34
C THR A 199 10.33 -12.28 -4.23
N GLY A 200 11.14 -11.59 -3.43
CA GLY A 200 11.03 -10.15 -3.31
C GLY A 200 11.97 -9.57 -2.29
N ALA A 201 11.99 -8.24 -2.21
CA ALA A 201 12.74 -7.54 -1.20
C ALA A 201 12.12 -6.18 -0.87
N GLY A 202 12.29 -5.76 0.38
CA GLY A 202 11.98 -4.42 0.85
C GLY A 202 13.25 -3.60 1.00
N PHE A 203 13.23 -2.36 0.52
CA PHE A 203 14.37 -1.45 0.53
C PHE A 203 14.00 -0.16 1.23
N LEU A 204 14.82 0.28 2.17
CA LEU A 204 14.79 1.63 2.69
C LEU A 204 15.85 2.46 1.94
N VAL A 205 15.43 3.52 1.27
CA VAL A 205 16.32 4.33 0.43
C VAL A 205 16.42 5.72 1.02
N TRP A 206 17.64 6.09 1.43
CA TRP A 206 17.94 7.40 1.98
C TRP A 206 18.54 8.29 0.91
N LEU A 207 17.98 9.47 0.73
CA LEU A 207 18.38 10.43 -0.27
C LEU A 207 18.77 11.76 0.35
N ARG A 208 19.68 12.45 -0.34
CA ARG A 208 20.01 13.85 -0.07
C ARG A 208 19.74 14.71 -1.29
N ARG A 209 19.35 15.95 -1.05
CA ARG A 209 19.21 16.97 -2.08
C ARG A 209 20.57 17.59 -2.35
N LEU A 210 21.03 17.54 -3.60
CA LEU A 210 22.23 18.24 -4.07
C LEU A 210 21.82 19.15 -5.23
N ASP A 211 22.17 20.43 -5.12
CA ASP A 211 21.76 21.49 -6.06
C ASP A 211 20.24 21.50 -6.31
N GLN A 212 19.81 21.04 -7.49
CA GLN A 212 18.41 20.97 -7.91
C GLN A 212 17.87 19.53 -7.98
N GLY A 213 18.65 18.52 -7.61
CA GLY A 213 18.29 17.11 -7.75
C GLY A 213 18.37 16.30 -6.46
N TRP A 214 17.72 15.14 -6.48
CA TRP A 214 17.84 14.12 -5.42
C TRP A 214 18.89 13.09 -5.81
N ASN A 215 19.71 12.70 -4.86
CA ASN A 215 20.72 11.65 -5.02
C ASN A 215 20.54 10.62 -3.91
N VAL A 216 20.63 9.35 -4.27
CA VAL A 216 20.65 8.26 -3.29
C VAL A 216 21.94 8.39 -2.50
N LEU A 217 21.81 8.55 -1.19
CA LEU A 217 22.91 8.57 -0.25
C LEU A 217 23.29 7.15 0.14
N ASP A 218 22.28 6.36 0.52
CA ASP A 218 22.47 4.97 0.93
C ASP A 218 21.19 4.14 0.73
N THR A 219 21.29 2.82 0.83
CA THR A 219 20.16 1.90 0.71
C THR A 219 20.34 0.70 1.61
N GLU A 220 19.31 0.41 2.41
CA GLU A 220 19.26 -0.78 3.24
C GLU A 220 18.19 -1.73 2.77
N VAL A 221 18.48 -3.02 2.92
CA VAL A 221 17.53 -4.10 2.63
C VAL A 221 16.86 -4.47 3.95
N ILE A 222 15.55 -4.24 4.06
CA ILE A 222 14.77 -4.55 5.27
C ILE A 222 14.45 -6.03 5.36
N TRP A 223 14.15 -6.67 4.22
CA TRP A 223 13.84 -8.09 4.16
C TRP A 223 14.06 -8.63 2.76
N VAL A 224 14.22 -9.95 2.65
CA VAL A 224 14.34 -10.67 1.40
C VAL A 224 13.49 -11.93 1.49
N ALA A 225 12.54 -12.09 0.59
CA ALA A 225 11.83 -13.34 0.37
C ALA A 225 12.56 -14.14 -0.71
N ARG A 226 12.92 -15.37 -0.39
CA ARG A 226 13.48 -16.33 -1.34
C ARG A 226 12.50 -17.48 -1.51
N ARG A 227 12.58 -18.14 -2.66
CA ARG A 227 11.85 -19.38 -2.87
C ARG A 227 12.45 -20.43 -1.94
N ASP A 228 11.60 -21.09 -1.17
CA ASP A 228 11.99 -22.32 -0.48
C ASP A 228 12.33 -23.38 -1.54
N GLU A 229 13.58 -23.86 -1.55
CA GLU A 229 14.04 -24.95 -2.42
C GLU A 229 13.48 -26.31 -1.98
#